data_AF-A0A968NXI8-F1
#
_entry.id   AF-A0A968NXI8-F1
#
_cell.length_a   1.000
_cell.length_b   1.000
_cell.length_c   1.000
_cell.angle_alpha   90.00
_cell.angle_beta   90.00
_cell.angle_gamma   90.00
#
_symmetry.space_group_name_H-M   'P 1'
#
loop_
_entity.id
_entity.type
_entity.pdbx_description
1 polymer ?
#
loop_
_entity_poly.entity_id
_entity_poly.type
_entity_poly.pdbx_seq_one_letter_code
_entity_poly.pdbx_strand_id
1 'polypeptide(L)'
;MSSAGGITEQFARSFFPDVTTAATLFQKYGAAQEVLISVQGLHSHTNQAIDDRFVVLEATNNDVLGESLTNQRLYKIGTSPDVQIRPNKIKTELGDRITITADTLQLQELAVTDLMARLPQNAYLSGSLVLDDIAEVQLPLELESFSSLRVFGGQVELANAKPSQLEVLREFWILSGKLIVKVRS
;
A
#
# COMPACT_ATOMS: atom_id res chain seq x y z
N MET A 1 27.30 -40.33 -8.71
CA MET A 1 26.85 -40.00 -7.34
C MET A 1 27.94 -39.18 -6.68
N SER A 2 27.78 -38.00 -6.10
CA SER A 2 26.79 -36.92 -6.14
C SER A 2 27.56 -35.74 -5.54
N SER A 3 27.69 -34.62 -6.25
CA SER A 3 28.20 -33.37 -5.67
C SER A 3 27.45 -32.22 -6.33
N ALA A 4 26.28 -31.94 -5.78
CA ALA A 4 25.44 -30.79 -6.09
C ALA A 4 24.64 -30.50 -4.82
N GLY A 5 25.23 -29.75 -3.90
CA GLY A 5 24.62 -29.48 -2.60
C GLY A 5 25.35 -28.44 -1.78
N GLY A 6 25.92 -27.41 -2.43
CA GLY A 6 26.81 -26.46 -1.76
C GLY A 6 26.67 -25.00 -2.19
N ILE A 7 25.56 -24.60 -2.82
CA ILE A 7 25.35 -23.19 -3.24
C ILE A 7 24.02 -22.61 -2.70
N THR A 8 23.19 -23.38 -1.98
CA THR A 8 21.85 -22.93 -1.59
C THR A 8 21.76 -22.29 -0.19
N GLU A 9 22.80 -22.40 0.65
CA GLU A 9 22.73 -21.96 2.07
C GLU A 9 23.48 -20.66 2.38
N GLN A 10 24.09 -20.01 1.38
CA GLN A 10 24.97 -18.85 1.61
C GLN A 10 24.31 -17.46 1.44
N PHE A 11 23.01 -17.40 1.14
CA PHE A 11 22.25 -16.14 1.05
C PHE A 11 21.53 -15.73 2.36
N ALA A 12 21.82 -16.40 3.48
CA ALA A 12 21.24 -16.10 4.79
C ALA A 12 22.18 -15.28 5.71
N ARG A 13 23.03 -14.39 5.18
CA ARG A 13 23.97 -13.60 6.00
C ARG A 13 23.71 -12.09 5.94
N SER A 14 23.03 -11.64 6.99
CA SER A 14 23.05 -10.28 7.55
C SER A 14 22.62 -9.14 6.63
N PHE A 15 21.32 -9.06 6.38
CA PHE A 15 20.71 -7.76 6.21
C PHE A 15 20.40 -7.19 7.59
N PHE A 16 20.76 -5.93 7.84
CA PHE A 16 20.34 -5.26 9.07
C PHE A 16 18.80 -5.34 9.14
N PRO A 17 18.21 -5.71 10.29
CA PRO A 17 16.77 -5.87 10.43
C PRO A 17 16.08 -4.51 10.47
N ASP A 18 16.19 -3.76 9.37
CA ASP A 18 15.80 -2.37 9.25
C ASP A 18 14.91 -2.14 8.03
N VAL A 19 14.24 -0.99 8.03
CA VAL A 19 13.30 -0.61 6.97
C VAL A 19 14.00 -0.32 5.64
N THR A 20 15.29 0.07 5.68
CA THR A 20 16.07 0.39 4.47
C THR A 20 16.33 -0.86 3.63
N THR A 21 16.57 -2.00 4.28
CA THR A 21 16.66 -3.30 3.61
C THR A 21 15.35 -3.66 2.91
N ALA A 22 14.21 -3.49 3.59
CA ALA A 22 12.90 -3.75 3.00
C ALA A 22 12.64 -2.87 1.77
N ALA A 23 12.92 -1.57 1.87
CA ALA A 23 12.80 -0.64 0.77
C ALA A 23 13.69 -1.01 -0.43
N THR A 24 14.95 -1.35 -0.17
CA THR A 24 15.91 -1.76 -1.21
C THR A 24 15.46 -3.02 -1.94
N LEU A 25 15.00 -4.03 -1.19
CA LEU A 25 14.49 -5.27 -1.79
C LEU A 25 13.22 -5.01 -2.60
N PHE A 26 12.31 -4.16 -2.11
CA PHE A 26 11.13 -3.77 -2.87
C PHE A 26 11.48 -3.05 -4.17
N GLN A 27 12.40 -2.09 -4.14
CA GLN A 27 12.84 -1.39 -5.35
C GLN A 27 13.48 -2.33 -6.38
N LYS A 28 14.18 -3.37 -5.92
CA LYS A 28 14.88 -4.33 -6.79
C LYS A 28 13.97 -5.43 -7.34
N TYR A 29 13.04 -5.94 -6.52
CA TYR A 29 12.27 -7.16 -6.83
C TYR A 29 10.76 -6.95 -6.87
N GLY A 30 10.24 -5.84 -6.33
CA GLY A 30 8.81 -5.61 -6.13
C GLY A 30 7.95 -5.56 -7.40
N ALA A 31 8.58 -5.43 -8.56
CA ALA A 31 7.90 -5.51 -9.87
C ALA A 31 7.62 -6.95 -10.33
N ALA A 32 8.29 -7.96 -9.77
CA ALA A 32 8.22 -9.35 -10.22
C ALA A 32 8.01 -10.38 -9.09
N GLN A 33 8.24 -9.98 -7.84
CA GLN A 33 8.03 -10.82 -6.66
C GLN A 33 7.36 -10.03 -5.55
N GLU A 34 6.64 -10.73 -4.69
CA GLU A 34 6.19 -10.15 -3.43
C GLU A 34 7.39 -9.86 -2.53
N VAL A 35 7.31 -8.73 -1.83
CA VAL A 35 8.21 -8.42 -0.73
C VAL A 35 7.39 -8.42 0.53
N LEU A 36 7.68 -9.38 1.41
CA LEU A 36 7.00 -9.56 2.68
C LEU A 36 7.91 -9.06 3.79
N ILE A 37 7.34 -8.36 4.76
CA ILE A 37 8.04 -7.94 5.96
C ILE A 37 7.32 -8.45 7.20
N SER A 38 8.06 -8.99 8.17
CA SER A 38 7.58 -9.20 9.54
C SER A 38 8.09 -8.06 10.39
N VAL A 39 7.19 -7.36 11.09
CA VAL A 39 7.49 -6.14 11.82
C VAL A 39 7.14 -6.32 13.28
N GLN A 40 8.14 -6.12 14.15
CA GLN A 40 7.94 -5.93 15.57
C GLN A 40 8.24 -4.48 15.91
N GLY A 41 7.32 -3.79 16.57
CA GLY A 41 7.44 -2.35 16.81
C GLY A 41 6.32 -1.78 17.65
N LEU A 42 6.14 -0.47 17.53
CA LEU A 42 5.09 0.28 18.23
C LEU A 42 4.26 1.07 17.23
N HIS A 43 2.96 1.11 17.47
CA HIS A 43 2.07 2.03 16.78
C HIS A 43 2.32 3.47 17.26
N SER A 44 2.54 4.41 16.34
CA SER A 44 3.03 5.76 16.64
C SER A 44 2.08 6.60 17.50
N HIS A 45 0.76 6.40 17.37
CA HIS A 45 -0.23 7.20 18.11
C HIS A 45 -0.69 6.54 19.41
N THR A 46 -0.74 5.21 19.45
CA THR A 46 -1.33 4.46 20.57
C THR A 46 -0.28 3.80 21.46
N ASN A 47 0.98 3.74 21.02
CA ASN A 47 2.08 3.01 21.65
C ASN A 47 1.80 1.52 21.88
N GLN A 48 0.78 0.97 21.21
CA GLN A 48 0.51 -0.46 21.28
C GLN A 48 1.60 -1.23 20.53
N ALA A 49 1.97 -2.38 21.09
CA ALA A 49 2.90 -3.29 20.44
C ALA A 49 2.29 -3.84 19.15
N ILE A 50 3.10 -3.86 18.09
CA ILE A 50 2.78 -4.48 16.82
C ILE A 50 3.71 -5.67 16.63
N ASP A 51 3.14 -6.83 16.31
CA ASP A 51 3.84 -8.01 15.78
C ASP A 51 2.97 -8.56 14.64
N ASP A 52 3.28 -8.14 13.41
CA ASP A 52 2.45 -8.42 12.25
C ASP A 52 3.30 -8.57 10.98
N ARG A 53 2.69 -9.11 9.93
CA ARG A 53 3.29 -9.31 8.62
C ARG A 53 2.60 -8.44 7.58
N PHE A 54 3.39 -7.90 6.67
CA PHE A 54 2.90 -6.98 5.65
C PHE A 54 3.41 -7.35 4.26
N VAL A 55 2.55 -7.14 3.26
CA VAL A 55 2.94 -7.11 1.85
C VAL A 55 3.34 -5.68 1.52
N VAL A 56 4.57 -5.47 1.04
CA VAL A 56 5.04 -4.14 0.65
C VAL A 56 4.40 -3.73 -0.69
N LEU A 57 3.80 -2.55 -0.71
CA LEU A 57 3.12 -1.96 -1.87
C LEU A 57 3.91 -0.82 -2.51
N GLU A 58 4.63 -0.06 -1.68
CA GLU A 58 5.50 1.04 -2.08
C GLU A 58 6.65 1.20 -1.09
N ALA A 59 7.74 1.83 -1.52
CA ALA A 59 8.88 2.13 -0.67
C ALA A 59 9.49 3.49 -1.00
N THR A 60 9.90 4.22 0.04
CA THR A 60 10.80 5.37 -0.03
C THR A 60 12.15 4.97 0.58
N ASN A 61 13.09 5.90 0.70
CA ASN A 61 14.38 5.60 1.33
C ASN A 61 14.27 5.22 2.81
N ASN A 62 13.24 5.72 3.51
CA ASN A 62 13.12 5.63 4.97
C ASN A 62 11.89 4.86 5.44
N ASP A 63 10.94 4.62 4.55
CA ASP A 63 9.65 4.02 4.89
C ASP A 63 9.20 3.04 3.81
N VAL A 64 8.33 2.13 4.21
CA VAL A 64 7.57 1.27 3.31
C VAL A 64 6.08 1.45 3.59
N LEU A 65 5.27 1.46 2.53
CA LEU A 65 3.83 1.33 2.65
C LEU A 65 3.51 -0.16 2.53
N GLY A 66 2.98 -0.74 3.59
CA GLY A 66 2.63 -2.15 3.67
C GLY A 66 1.14 -2.36 3.93
N GLU A 67 0.58 -3.40 3.33
CA GLU A 67 -0.73 -3.94 3.70
C GLU A 67 -0.56 -5.04 4.75
N SER A 68 -1.24 -4.92 5.89
CA SER A 68 -1.26 -5.95 6.93
C SER A 68 -1.95 -7.22 6.42
N LEU A 69 -1.29 -8.37 6.60
CA LEU A 69 -1.88 -9.68 6.33
C LEU A 69 -2.97 -10.06 7.33
N THR A 70 -2.99 -9.41 8.51
CA THR A 70 -3.96 -9.70 9.57
C THR A 70 -5.28 -8.97 9.37
N ASN A 71 -5.23 -7.67 9.02
CA ASN A 71 -6.43 -6.83 8.94
C ASN A 71 -6.65 -6.12 7.60
N GLN A 72 -5.77 -6.33 6.61
CA GLN A 72 -5.84 -5.74 5.26
C GLN A 72 -5.84 -4.21 5.24
N ARG A 73 -5.41 -3.55 6.32
CA ARG A 73 -5.22 -2.10 6.36
C ARG A 73 -3.82 -1.74 5.91
N LEU A 74 -3.70 -0.52 5.39
CA LEU A 74 -2.41 0.04 4.98
C LEU A 74 -1.74 0.73 6.15
N TYR A 75 -0.43 0.58 6.22
CA TYR A 75 0.41 1.23 7.22
C TYR A 75 1.68 1.75 6.56
N LYS A 76 2.02 3.00 6.88
CA LYS A 76 3.36 3.50 6.62
C LYS A 76 4.25 3.05 7.79
N ILE A 77 5.27 2.28 7.48
CA ILE A 77 6.21 1.66 8.43
C ILE A 77 7.59 2.25 8.17
N GLY A 78 8.20 2.84 9.19
CA GLY A 78 9.53 3.43 9.02
C GLY A 78 9.90 4.45 10.08
N THR A 79 10.62 5.48 9.67
CA THR A 79 11.18 6.49 10.59
C THR A 79 10.63 7.89 10.39
N SER A 80 9.92 8.15 9.28
CA SER A 80 9.33 9.47 9.02
C SER A 80 8.33 9.90 10.11
N PRO A 81 8.04 11.21 10.25
CA PRO A 81 7.14 11.71 11.29
C PRO A 81 5.70 11.20 11.17
N ASP A 82 5.24 10.94 9.95
CA ASP A 82 3.88 10.57 9.57
C ASP A 82 3.63 9.04 9.50
N VAL A 83 4.58 8.23 9.98
CA VAL A 83 4.44 6.77 10.01
C VAL A 83 3.46 6.33 11.08
N GLN A 84 2.63 5.33 10.76
CA GLN A 84 1.75 4.69 11.74
C GLN A 84 2.49 3.66 12.59
N ILE A 85 3.55 3.05 12.05
CA ILE A 85 4.32 2.02 12.76
C ILE A 85 5.80 2.41 12.79
N ARG A 86 6.35 2.50 14.01
CA ARG A 86 7.80 2.62 14.25
C ARG A 86 8.37 1.23 14.54
N PRO A 87 9.14 0.64 13.61
CA PRO A 87 9.69 -0.69 13.79
C PRO A 87 10.88 -0.69 14.75
N ASN A 88 10.91 -1.67 15.65
CA ASN A 88 12.10 -2.02 16.42
C ASN A 88 12.92 -3.11 15.71
N LYS A 89 12.23 -3.97 14.96
CA LYS A 89 12.83 -5.07 14.21
C LYS A 89 12.02 -5.35 12.96
N ILE A 90 12.71 -5.48 11.83
CA ILE A 90 12.12 -5.89 10.56
C ILE A 90 12.85 -7.13 10.05
N LYS A 91 12.08 -8.13 9.62
CA LYS A 91 12.60 -9.23 8.81
C LYS A 91 11.96 -9.17 7.44
N THR A 92 12.76 -9.09 6.39
CA THR A 92 12.28 -9.07 5.00
C THR A 92 12.50 -10.43 4.35
N GLU A 93 11.53 -10.86 3.56
CA GLU A 93 11.61 -12.06 2.73
C GLU A 93 10.95 -11.81 1.37
N LEU A 94 11.45 -12.50 0.34
CA LEU A 94 10.81 -12.50 -0.97
C LEU A 94 9.78 -13.63 -0.99
N GLY A 95 8.56 -13.28 -1.39
CA GLY A 95 7.48 -14.23 -1.57
C GLY A 95 7.39 -14.76 -3.00
N ASP A 96 6.17 -15.10 -3.38
CA ASP A 96 5.89 -15.68 -4.68
C ASP A 96 6.12 -14.68 -5.82
N ARG A 97 6.22 -15.21 -7.04
CA ARG A 97 6.25 -14.36 -8.24
C ARG A 97 4.88 -13.74 -8.44
N ILE A 98 4.89 -12.48 -8.86
CA ILE A 98 3.67 -11.74 -9.16
C ILE A 98 3.76 -11.14 -10.55
N THR A 99 2.59 -10.92 -11.12
CA THR A 99 2.38 -10.04 -12.27
C THR A 99 1.68 -8.79 -11.79
N ILE A 100 2.20 -7.63 -12.18
CA ILE A 100 1.57 -6.35 -11.93
C ILE A 100 1.09 -5.78 -13.26
N THR A 101 -0.22 -5.58 -13.39
CA THR A 101 -0.79 -4.79 -14.48
C THR A 101 -1.20 -3.42 -13.96
N ALA A 102 -0.96 -2.38 -14.75
CA ALA A 102 -1.30 -1.02 -14.39
C ALA A 102 -1.95 -0.33 -15.59
N ASP A 103 -3.22 0.05 -15.43
CA ASP A 103 -3.97 0.76 -16.45
C ASP A 103 -4.30 2.17 -15.97
N THR A 104 -4.23 3.14 -16.89
CA THR A 104 -4.67 4.51 -16.59
C THR A 104 -6.09 4.70 -17.08
N LEU A 105 -6.99 5.05 -16.17
CA LEU A 105 -8.37 5.44 -16.48
C LEU A 105 -8.49 6.96 -16.44
N GLN A 106 -8.96 7.52 -17.54
CA GLN A 106 -9.46 8.89 -17.58
C GLN A 106 -10.94 8.86 -17.28
N LEU A 107 -11.37 9.66 -16.31
CA LEU A 107 -12.74 9.68 -15.82
C LEU A 107 -13.34 11.04 -16.16
N GLN A 108 -14.57 11.02 -16.64
CA GLN A 108 -15.34 12.20 -16.97
C GLN A 108 -16.81 11.86 -16.86
N GLU A 109 -17.54 12.67 -16.10
CA GLU A 109 -19.01 12.56 -15.94
C GLU A 109 -19.48 11.13 -15.62
N LEU A 110 -19.10 10.61 -14.44
CA LEU A 110 -19.35 9.22 -14.04
C LEU A 110 -19.73 9.11 -12.56
N ALA A 111 -20.77 8.35 -12.23
CA ALA A 111 -21.06 8.02 -10.83
C ALA A 111 -19.93 7.20 -10.19
N VAL A 112 -19.60 7.46 -8.92
CA VAL A 112 -18.61 6.67 -8.19
C VAL A 112 -19.04 5.19 -8.11
N THR A 113 -20.33 4.89 -7.96
CA THR A 113 -20.85 3.51 -7.99
C THR A 113 -20.53 2.78 -9.29
N ASP A 114 -20.65 3.48 -10.43
CA ASP A 114 -20.40 2.89 -11.74
C ASP A 114 -18.90 2.64 -11.96
N LEU A 115 -18.05 3.52 -11.44
CA LEU A 115 -16.61 3.27 -11.38
C LEU A 115 -16.32 2.02 -10.54
N MET A 116 -16.84 1.95 -9.33
CA MET A 116 -16.59 0.82 -8.42
C MET A 116 -17.02 -0.53 -9.01
N ALA A 117 -18.13 -0.58 -9.74
CA ALA A 117 -18.60 -1.78 -10.42
C ALA A 117 -17.65 -2.28 -11.53
N ARG A 118 -16.80 -1.41 -12.09
CA ARG A 118 -15.83 -1.73 -13.16
C ARG A 118 -14.46 -2.12 -12.62
N LEU A 119 -14.17 -1.83 -11.35
CA LEU A 119 -12.85 -2.03 -10.77
C LEU A 119 -12.66 -3.47 -10.27
N PRO A 120 -11.51 -4.12 -10.54
CA PRO A 120 -11.16 -5.39 -9.92
C PRO A 120 -11.07 -5.24 -8.40
N GLN A 121 -11.63 -6.18 -7.65
CA GLN A 121 -11.68 -6.11 -6.17
C GLN A 121 -10.30 -6.14 -5.50
N ASN A 122 -9.31 -6.76 -6.15
CA ASN A 122 -7.92 -6.82 -5.70
C ASN A 122 -7.05 -5.66 -6.24
N ALA A 123 -7.66 -4.63 -6.83
CA ALA A 123 -6.92 -3.48 -7.34
C ALA A 123 -6.49 -2.51 -6.23
N TYR A 124 -5.41 -1.80 -6.51
CA TYR A 124 -4.95 -0.61 -5.79
C TYR A 124 -5.08 0.60 -6.70
N LEU A 125 -5.71 1.65 -6.20
CA LEU A 125 -6.06 2.86 -6.94
C LEU A 125 -5.17 4.00 -6.47
N SER A 126 -4.51 4.68 -7.41
CA SER A 126 -3.77 5.91 -7.13
C SER A 126 -4.12 6.97 -8.17
N GLY A 127 -4.31 8.22 -7.74
CA GLY A 127 -4.70 9.30 -8.66
C GLY A 127 -5.54 10.36 -7.97
N SER A 128 -6.37 11.05 -8.75
CA SER A 128 -7.28 12.06 -8.22
C SER A 128 -8.65 12.08 -8.90
N LEU A 129 -9.66 12.47 -8.12
CA LEU A 129 -11.05 12.62 -8.52
C LEU A 129 -11.51 14.03 -8.17
N VAL A 130 -12.08 14.73 -9.15
CA VAL A 130 -12.85 15.94 -8.94
C VAL A 130 -14.31 15.51 -8.88
N LEU A 131 -14.89 15.66 -7.70
CA LEU A 131 -16.28 15.30 -7.43
C LEU A 131 -17.17 16.53 -7.52
N ASP A 132 -18.46 16.32 -7.81
CA ASP A 132 -19.48 17.29 -7.46
C ASP A 132 -19.49 17.53 -5.94
N ASP A 133 -19.88 18.73 -5.54
CA ASP A 133 -20.06 19.11 -4.14
C ASP A 133 -18.94 18.64 -3.19
N ILE A 134 -17.67 18.77 -3.61
CA ILE A 134 -16.48 18.35 -2.85
C ILE A 134 -16.45 18.91 -1.42
N ALA A 135 -17.12 20.04 -1.17
CA ALA A 135 -17.26 20.65 0.15
C ALA A 135 -18.06 19.78 1.14
N GLU A 136 -18.91 18.88 0.65
CA GLU A 136 -19.72 17.95 1.44
C GLU A 136 -19.01 16.61 1.68
N VAL A 137 -17.88 16.36 1.01
CA VAL A 137 -17.11 15.12 1.17
C VAL A 137 -16.54 15.03 2.58
N GLN A 138 -17.04 14.05 3.34
CA GLN A 138 -16.57 13.74 4.68
C GLN A 138 -15.77 12.44 4.67
N LEU A 139 -14.44 12.57 4.68
CA LEU A 139 -13.55 11.42 4.85
C LEU A 139 -13.24 11.23 6.34
N PRO A 140 -13.31 9.98 6.86
CA PRO A 140 -12.90 9.71 8.23
C PRO A 140 -11.41 10.01 8.41
N LEU A 141 -11.07 10.63 9.54
CA LEU A 141 -9.67 10.83 9.90
C LEU A 141 -9.10 9.51 10.45
N GLU A 142 -8.27 8.85 9.66
CA GLU A 142 -7.56 7.64 10.04
C GLU A 142 -6.22 7.99 10.68
N LEU A 143 -6.14 7.89 12.02
CA LEU A 143 -4.88 8.06 12.76
C LEU A 143 -4.15 6.73 12.97
N GLU A 144 -4.91 5.63 13.01
CA GLU A 144 -4.35 4.31 13.30
C GLU A 144 -3.89 3.55 12.05
N SER A 145 -4.19 4.06 10.87
CA SER A 145 -3.82 3.46 9.60
C SER A 145 -3.46 4.53 8.59
N PHE A 146 -2.82 4.14 7.50
CA PHE A 146 -2.52 5.06 6.41
C PHE A 146 -3.82 5.44 5.68
N SER A 147 -4.13 6.74 5.66
CA SER A 147 -5.28 7.26 4.93
C SER A 147 -5.02 7.22 3.43
N SER A 148 -5.59 6.24 2.75
CA SER A 148 -5.47 6.07 1.30
C SER A 148 -6.34 7.04 0.50
N LEU A 149 -7.28 7.74 1.16
CA LEU A 149 -8.09 8.80 0.61
C LEU A 149 -7.81 10.09 1.38
N ARG A 150 -7.69 11.22 0.67
CA ARG A 150 -7.61 12.55 1.29
C ARG A 150 -8.20 13.61 0.39
N VAL A 151 -8.82 14.64 0.97
CA VAL A 151 -9.20 15.84 0.23
C VAL A 151 -8.01 16.79 0.22
N PHE A 152 -7.55 17.19 -0.97
CA PHE A 152 -6.46 18.14 -1.13
C PHE A 152 -6.69 18.98 -2.39
N GLY A 153 -6.57 20.30 -2.30
CA GLY A 153 -6.66 21.19 -3.47
C GLY A 153 -7.99 21.11 -4.25
N GLY A 154 -9.11 20.81 -3.58
CA GLY A 154 -10.42 20.71 -4.22
C GLY A 154 -10.68 19.39 -4.98
N GLN A 155 -9.85 18.38 -4.76
CA GLN A 155 -10.00 17.03 -5.30
C GLN A 155 -9.83 15.99 -4.20
N VAL A 156 -10.33 14.78 -4.43
CA VAL A 156 -9.99 13.60 -3.63
C VAL A 156 -8.76 12.96 -4.26
N GLU A 157 -7.69 12.82 -3.49
CA GLU A 157 -6.50 12.07 -3.88
C GLU A 157 -6.56 10.65 -3.32
N LEU A 158 -6.17 9.69 -4.16
CA LEU A 158 -6.11 8.28 -3.84
C LEU A 158 -4.64 7.86 -3.83
N ALA A 159 -4.24 7.11 -2.81
CA ALA A 159 -2.91 6.54 -2.67
C ALA A 159 -3.00 5.07 -2.25
N ASN A 160 -2.90 4.17 -3.23
CA ASN A 160 -3.14 2.73 -3.07
C ASN A 160 -4.47 2.41 -2.40
N ALA A 161 -5.51 3.20 -2.67
CA ALA A 161 -6.85 2.93 -2.12
C ALA A 161 -7.40 1.63 -2.73
N LYS A 162 -8.08 0.81 -1.91
CA LYS A 162 -8.89 -0.29 -2.44
C LYS A 162 -10.22 0.23 -2.98
N PRO A 163 -10.85 -0.46 -3.96
CA PRO A 163 -12.19 -0.11 -4.43
C PRO A 163 -13.20 0.03 -3.29
N SER A 164 -13.15 -0.85 -2.29
CA SER A 164 -14.05 -0.80 -1.13
C SER A 164 -13.90 0.47 -0.27
N GLN A 165 -12.77 1.18 -0.36
CA GLN A 165 -12.59 2.44 0.38
C GLN A 165 -13.33 3.60 -0.29
N LEU A 166 -13.69 3.47 -1.58
CA LEU A 166 -14.50 4.48 -2.28
C LEU A 166 -15.97 4.46 -1.88
N GLU A 167 -16.41 3.50 -1.05
CA GLU A 167 -17.80 3.40 -0.61
C GLU A 167 -18.28 4.68 0.10
N VAL A 168 -17.37 5.38 0.81
CA VAL A 168 -17.65 6.67 1.46
C VAL A 168 -17.96 7.79 0.45
N LEU A 169 -17.62 7.58 -0.82
CA LEU A 169 -17.84 8.51 -1.93
C LEU A 169 -18.96 8.04 -2.87
N ARG A 170 -19.67 6.94 -2.56
CA ARG A 170 -20.60 6.29 -3.51
C ARG A 170 -21.73 7.20 -4.02
N GLU A 171 -22.11 8.21 -3.25
CA GLU A 171 -23.24 9.10 -3.58
C GLU A 171 -22.80 10.31 -4.42
N PHE A 172 -21.50 10.46 -4.66
CA PHE A 172 -20.94 11.57 -5.45
C PHE A 172 -20.80 11.21 -6.93
N TRP A 173 -20.82 12.26 -7.75
CA TRP A 173 -20.56 12.22 -9.17
C TRP A 173 -19.14 12.70 -9.48
N ILE A 174 -18.42 11.95 -10.32
CA ILE A 174 -17.08 12.32 -10.78
C ILE A 174 -17.24 13.25 -11.98
N LEU A 175 -16.88 14.52 -11.82
CA LEU A 175 -16.84 15.51 -12.91
C LEU A 175 -15.65 15.21 -13.83
N SER A 176 -14.48 14.98 -13.24
CA SER A 176 -13.28 14.55 -13.96
C SER A 176 -12.30 13.85 -13.03
N GLY A 177 -11.38 13.07 -13.58
CA GLY A 177 -10.35 12.45 -12.77
C GLY A 177 -9.40 11.59 -13.59
N LYS A 178 -8.31 11.20 -12.94
CA LYS A 178 -7.34 10.27 -13.51
C LYS A 178 -6.95 9.27 -12.44
N LEU A 179 -7.17 8.00 -12.73
CA LEU A 179 -6.78 6.90 -11.85
C LEU A 179 -5.76 5.99 -12.54
N ILE A 180 -4.81 5.51 -11.77
CA ILE A 180 -3.98 4.37 -12.08
C ILE A 180 -4.56 3.19 -11.31
N VAL A 181 -4.97 2.15 -12.03
CA VAL A 181 -5.52 0.92 -11.48
C VAL A 181 -4.43 -0.14 -11.54
N LYS A 182 -3.86 -0.48 -10.39
CA LYS A 182 -2.80 -1.48 -10.25
C LYS A 182 -3.39 -2.79 -9.75
N VAL A 183 -3.29 -3.87 -10.52
CA VAL A 183 -3.73 -5.22 -10.11
C VAL A 183 -2.50 -6.09 -9.90
N ARG A 184 -2.49 -6.86 -8.81
CA ARG A 184 -1.44 -7.84 -8.50
C ARG A 184 -2.06 -9.24 -8.55
N SER A 185 -1.44 -10.16 -9.30
CA SER A 185 -1.89 -11.55 -9.51
C SER A 185 -0.73 -12.53 -9.59
#